data_AF-A0A9P1ST90-F1
#
_entry.id   AF-A0A9P1ST90-F1
#
_cell.length_a   1.000
_cell.length_b   1.000
_cell.length_c   1.000
_cell.angle_alpha   90.00
_cell.angle_beta   90.00
_cell.angle_gamma   90.00
#
_symmetry.space_group_name_H-M   'P 1'
#
loop_
_entity.id
_entity.type
_entity.pdbx_description
1 polymer ?
#
loop_
_entity_poly.entity_id
_entity_poly.type
_entity_poly.pdbx_seq_one_letter_code
_entity_poly.pdbx_strand_id
1 'polypeptide(L)'
;MATIKKSQVREAINEYQAKAIEEVTKKHFEKKEAFRTQILKQEPELNNLYEAFKRVKQVVSGKSIMADSLFYGCFYELKSAPACNTFEEFENYIKICVAWWSFPGFSELEHAYESEKSEIYNEYDKVRELMKSIPQTQKCIVELEKLGFDLSNLKPEVTKAVAIIEVDKTKLGLAKKEN
;
A
#
# COMPACT_ATOMS: atom_id res chain seq x y z
N MET A 1 37.04 10.36 -10.05
CA MET A 1 36.50 10.03 -8.70
C MET A 1 35.15 9.38 -8.88
N ALA A 2 34.89 8.24 -8.23
CA ALA A 2 33.55 7.67 -8.20
C ALA A 2 32.59 8.71 -7.62
N THR A 3 31.47 8.96 -8.31
CA THR A 3 30.57 10.08 -7.99
C THR A 3 29.20 9.53 -7.65
N ILE A 4 28.58 10.00 -6.56
CA ILE A 4 27.20 9.68 -6.25
C ILE A 4 26.31 10.25 -7.37
N LYS A 5 25.45 9.41 -7.94
CA LYS A 5 24.50 9.84 -8.97
C LYS A 5 23.28 10.50 -8.32
N LYS A 6 22.72 11.48 -9.01
CA LYS A 6 21.47 12.13 -8.61
C LYS A 6 20.28 11.17 -8.57
N SER A 7 20.34 10.06 -9.31
CA SER A 7 19.35 8.97 -9.23
C SER A 7 19.37 8.28 -7.87
N GLN A 8 20.55 8.01 -7.29
CA GLN A 8 20.67 7.39 -5.97
C GLN A 8 20.08 8.28 -4.87
N VAL A 9 20.27 9.60 -4.98
CA VAL A 9 19.63 10.56 -4.06
C VAL A 9 18.11 10.52 -4.21
N ARG A 10 17.57 10.44 -5.44
CA ARG A 10 16.12 10.33 -5.66
C ARG A 10 15.54 9.04 -5.10
N GLU A 11 16.23 7.92 -5.29
CA GLU A 11 15.85 6.62 -4.73
C GLU A 11 15.76 6.70 -3.21
N ALA A 12 16.77 7.25 -2.54
CA ALA A 12 16.74 7.45 -1.10
C ALA A 12 15.53 8.29 -0.66
N ILE A 13 15.26 9.44 -1.32
CA ILE A 13 14.09 10.28 -0.99
C ILE A 13 12.77 9.53 -1.20
N ASN A 14 12.66 8.71 -2.24
CA ASN A 14 11.47 7.89 -2.46
C ASN A 14 11.28 6.84 -1.36
N GLU A 15 12.36 6.27 -0.81
CA GLU A 15 12.27 5.36 0.33
C GLU A 15 11.76 6.06 1.60
N TYR A 16 12.21 7.29 1.86
CA TYR A 16 11.67 8.11 2.96
C TYR A 16 10.18 8.39 2.77
N GLN A 17 9.77 8.75 1.56
CA GLN A 17 8.36 8.96 1.24
C GLN A 17 7.53 7.70 1.45
N ALA A 18 8.02 6.55 0.96
CA ALA A 18 7.34 5.28 1.11
C ALA A 18 7.13 4.91 2.59
N LYS A 19 8.17 5.07 3.42
CA LYS A 19 8.08 4.85 4.87
C LYS A 19 7.06 5.77 5.53
N ALA A 20 7.07 7.06 5.21
CA ALA A 20 6.11 8.02 5.76
C ALA A 20 4.66 7.64 5.41
N ILE A 21 4.41 7.27 4.15
CA ILE A 21 3.07 6.81 3.72
C ILE A 21 2.69 5.48 4.39
N GLU A 22 3.62 4.55 4.55
CA GLU A 22 3.39 3.28 5.23
C GLU A 22 2.99 3.49 6.69
N GLU A 23 3.68 4.38 7.43
CA GLU A 23 3.35 4.70 8.81
C GLU A 23 1.93 5.29 8.96
N VAL A 24 1.56 6.23 8.10
CA VAL A 24 0.21 6.82 8.09
C VAL A 24 -0.84 5.78 7.74
N THR A 25 -0.56 4.94 6.73
CA THR A 25 -1.46 3.85 6.32
C THR A 25 -1.68 2.85 7.45
N LYS A 26 -0.62 2.47 8.17
CA LYS A 26 -0.70 1.56 9.31
C LYS A 26 -1.55 2.16 10.45
N LYS A 27 -1.28 3.40 10.84
CA LYS A 27 -2.06 4.11 11.88
C LYS A 27 -3.53 4.24 11.49
N HIS A 28 -3.82 4.53 10.22
CA HIS A 28 -5.19 4.60 9.71
C HIS A 28 -5.90 3.24 9.81
N PHE A 29 -5.23 2.15 9.43
CA PHE A 29 -5.80 0.80 9.55
C PHE A 29 -6.10 0.45 11.02
N GLU A 30 -5.18 0.73 11.94
CA GLU A 30 -5.38 0.53 13.38
C GLU A 30 -6.59 1.33 13.91
N LYS A 31 -6.72 2.61 13.52
CA LYS A 31 -7.86 3.45 13.89
C LYS A 31 -9.19 2.91 13.35
N LYS A 32 -9.21 2.42 12.10
CA LYS A 32 -10.41 1.83 11.49
C LYS A 32 -10.84 0.56 12.20
N GLU A 33 -9.91 -0.34 12.48
CA GLU A 33 -10.22 -1.58 13.19
C GLU A 33 -10.71 -1.32 14.62
N ALA A 34 -10.09 -0.35 15.32
CA ALA A 34 -10.56 0.10 16.63
C ALA A 34 -11.99 0.68 16.56
N PHE A 35 -12.27 1.56 15.59
CA PHE A 35 -13.59 2.15 15.38
C PHE A 35 -14.64 1.06 15.12
N ARG A 36 -14.38 0.14 14.19
CA ARG A 36 -15.28 -0.97 13.84
C ARG A 36 -15.59 -1.84 15.05
N THR A 37 -14.56 -2.21 15.81
CA THR A 37 -14.69 -3.04 17.00
C THR A 37 -15.48 -2.31 18.09
N GLN A 38 -15.26 -1.02 18.27
CA GLN A 38 -16.01 -0.22 19.24
C GLN A 38 -17.50 -0.14 18.89
N ILE A 39 -17.83 0.14 17.63
CA ILE A 39 -19.23 0.22 17.17
C ILE A 39 -19.94 -1.13 17.38
N LEU A 40 -19.31 -2.24 16.99
CA LEU A 40 -19.92 -3.56 17.17
C LEU A 40 -20.12 -3.93 18.65
N LYS A 41 -19.19 -3.55 19.53
CA LYS A 41 -19.36 -3.77 20.99
C LYS A 41 -20.51 -2.95 21.59
N GLN A 42 -20.88 -1.85 20.96
CA GLN A 42 -21.99 -0.99 21.39
C GLN A 42 -23.34 -1.46 20.83
N GLU A 43 -23.36 -2.40 19.89
CA GLU A 43 -24.59 -2.92 19.28
C GLU A 43 -25.27 -3.94 20.23
N PRO A 44 -26.39 -3.58 20.88
CA PRO A 44 -27.02 -4.44 21.88
C PRO A 44 -27.59 -5.74 21.30
N GLU A 45 -27.96 -5.73 20.01
CA GLU A 45 -28.62 -6.85 19.35
C GLU A 45 -27.64 -7.75 18.57
N LEU A 46 -26.33 -7.53 18.68
CA LEU A 46 -25.35 -8.25 17.87
C LEU A 46 -25.38 -9.76 18.10
N ASN A 47 -25.60 -10.20 19.35
CA ASN A 47 -25.79 -11.61 19.68
C ASN A 47 -27.08 -12.20 19.08
N ASN A 48 -28.17 -11.41 19.05
CA ASN A 48 -29.43 -11.84 18.45
C ASN A 48 -29.29 -11.94 16.92
N LEU A 49 -28.56 -11.01 16.30
CA LEU A 49 -28.20 -11.06 14.88
C LEU A 49 -27.36 -12.30 14.55
N TYR A 50 -26.39 -12.66 15.40
CA TYR A 50 -25.60 -13.88 15.25
C TYR A 50 -26.45 -15.15 15.27
N GLU A 51 -27.34 -15.28 16.26
CA GLU A 51 -28.21 -16.45 16.37
C GLU A 51 -29.23 -16.52 15.22
N ALA A 52 -29.75 -15.38 14.78
CA ALA A 52 -30.60 -15.31 13.58
C ALA A 52 -29.83 -15.73 12.33
N PHE A 53 -28.62 -15.20 12.13
CA PHE A 53 -27.75 -15.54 11.01
C PHE A 53 -27.51 -17.05 10.95
N LYS A 54 -27.12 -17.68 12.06
CA LYS A 54 -26.90 -19.13 12.12
C LYS A 54 -28.13 -19.93 11.71
N ARG A 55 -29.30 -19.57 12.21
CA ARG A 55 -30.55 -20.28 11.89
C ARG A 55 -30.89 -20.17 10.41
N VAL A 56 -30.84 -18.95 9.84
CA VAL A 56 -31.14 -18.76 8.43
C VAL A 56 -30.08 -19.46 7.56
N LYS A 57 -28.80 -19.36 7.94
CA LYS A 57 -27.68 -20.00 7.24
C LYS A 57 -27.83 -21.52 7.16
N GLN A 58 -28.23 -22.17 8.24
CA GLN A 58 -28.52 -23.60 8.27
C GLN A 58 -29.64 -23.99 7.29
N VAL A 59 -30.69 -23.17 7.19
CA VAL A 59 -31.81 -23.41 6.26
C VAL A 59 -31.37 -23.25 4.81
N VAL A 60 -30.62 -22.20 4.48
CA VAL A 60 -30.22 -21.91 3.09
C VAL A 60 -29.05 -22.75 2.58
N SER A 61 -28.21 -23.26 3.48
CA SER A 61 -27.13 -24.20 3.14
C SER A 61 -27.57 -25.68 3.21
N GLY A 62 -28.79 -25.95 3.67
CA GLY A 62 -29.33 -27.30 3.82
C GLY A 62 -29.92 -27.87 2.52
N LYS A 63 -30.57 -29.04 2.61
CA LYS A 63 -31.24 -29.73 1.48
C LYS A 63 -32.61 -29.15 1.12
N SER A 64 -32.87 -27.89 1.49
CA SER A 64 -34.18 -27.28 1.27
C SER A 64 -34.32 -26.87 -0.19
N ILE A 65 -35.11 -27.63 -0.95
CA ILE A 65 -35.43 -27.34 -2.37
C ILE A 65 -35.99 -25.91 -2.51
N MET A 66 -36.77 -25.46 -1.52
CA MET A 66 -37.30 -24.10 -1.50
C MET A 66 -36.18 -23.06 -1.34
N ALA A 67 -35.21 -23.29 -0.45
CA ALA A 67 -34.08 -22.38 -0.29
C ALA A 67 -33.15 -22.36 -1.52
N ASP A 68 -32.98 -23.50 -2.19
CA ASP A 68 -32.26 -23.59 -3.47
C ASP A 68 -32.94 -22.82 -4.61
N SER A 69 -34.25 -22.58 -4.49
CA SER A 69 -35.05 -21.85 -5.48
C SER A 69 -35.14 -20.34 -5.22
N LEU A 70 -34.58 -19.84 -4.11
CA LEU A 70 -34.54 -18.41 -3.79
C LEU A 70 -33.38 -17.74 -4.52
N PHE A 71 -33.68 -17.16 -5.68
CA PHE A 71 -32.69 -16.55 -6.57
C PHE A 71 -32.54 -15.02 -6.41
N TYR A 72 -33.53 -14.35 -5.80
CA TYR A 72 -33.57 -12.88 -5.69
C TYR A 72 -33.51 -12.39 -4.25
N GLY A 73 -32.94 -11.19 -4.06
CA GLY A 73 -32.72 -10.57 -2.75
C GLY A 73 -31.56 -11.23 -1.98
N CYS A 74 -31.40 -10.84 -0.70
CA CYS A 74 -30.27 -11.21 0.15
C CYS A 74 -30.05 -12.72 0.40
N PHE A 75 -30.92 -13.60 -0.10
CA PHE A 75 -30.83 -15.05 0.11
C PHE A 75 -29.69 -15.69 -0.68
N TYR A 76 -29.45 -15.24 -1.91
CA TYR A 76 -28.35 -15.75 -2.71
C TYR A 76 -27.00 -15.38 -2.08
N GLU A 77 -26.84 -14.12 -1.67
CA GLU A 77 -25.65 -13.64 -0.96
C GLU A 77 -25.47 -14.36 0.37
N LEU A 78 -26.55 -14.61 1.12
CA LEU A 78 -26.49 -15.37 2.38
C LEU A 78 -26.11 -16.84 2.15
N LYS A 79 -26.52 -17.46 1.05
CA LYS A 79 -26.08 -18.82 0.67
C LYS A 79 -24.57 -18.85 0.40
N SER A 80 -24.02 -17.81 -0.22
CA SER A 80 -22.58 -17.66 -0.46
C SER A 80 -21.79 -17.16 0.75
N ALA A 81 -22.44 -16.59 1.76
CA ALA A 81 -21.79 -16.13 2.99
C ALA A 81 -21.07 -17.28 3.74
N PRO A 82 -20.04 -16.99 4.54
CA PRO A 82 -19.41 -17.98 5.43
C PRO A 82 -20.42 -18.55 6.44
N ALA A 83 -20.16 -19.75 6.96
CA ALA A 83 -21.05 -20.38 7.93
C ALA A 83 -21.03 -19.71 9.32
N CYS A 84 -19.95 -18.99 9.66
CA CYS A 84 -19.70 -18.35 10.96
C CYS A 84 -20.17 -19.21 12.14
N ASN A 85 -19.40 -20.24 12.47
CA ASN A 85 -19.71 -21.20 13.53
C ASN A 85 -19.48 -20.62 14.93
N THR A 86 -18.68 -19.55 15.03
CA THR A 86 -18.42 -18.83 16.28
C THR A 86 -18.90 -17.38 16.18
N PHE A 87 -19.13 -16.75 17.34
CA PHE A 87 -19.50 -15.33 17.39
C PHE A 87 -18.37 -14.44 16.84
N GLU A 88 -17.11 -14.80 17.08
CA GLU A 88 -15.95 -14.07 16.55
C GLU A 88 -15.86 -14.15 15.02
N GLU A 89 -16.13 -15.32 14.42
CA GLU A 89 -16.22 -15.46 12.96
C GLU A 89 -17.35 -14.62 12.39
N PHE A 90 -18.48 -14.53 13.10
CA PHE A 90 -19.61 -13.67 12.72
C PHE A 90 -19.27 -12.19 12.84
N GLU A 91 -18.61 -11.78 13.93
CA GLU A 91 -18.18 -10.39 14.13
C GLU A 91 -17.22 -9.96 13.02
N ASN A 92 -16.25 -10.80 12.66
CA ASN A 92 -15.34 -10.55 11.55
C ASN A 92 -16.06 -10.48 10.19
N TYR A 93 -17.08 -11.33 9.98
CA TYR A 93 -17.92 -11.27 8.79
C TYR A 93 -18.73 -9.95 8.74
N ILE A 94 -19.32 -9.53 9.85
CA ILE A 94 -20.03 -8.24 9.88
C ILE A 94 -19.07 -7.06 9.63
N LYS A 95 -17.82 -7.13 10.12
CA LYS A 95 -16.79 -6.12 9.84
C LYS A 95 -16.55 -5.89 8.35
N ILE A 96 -16.76 -6.88 7.49
CA ILE A 96 -16.60 -6.71 6.04
C ILE A 96 -17.91 -6.35 5.32
N CYS A 97 -19.06 -6.63 5.92
CA CYS A 97 -20.37 -6.43 5.29
C CYS A 97 -21.03 -5.08 5.61
N VAL A 98 -20.63 -4.44 6.71
CA VAL A 98 -21.21 -3.15 7.08
C VAL A 98 -20.73 -2.05 6.13
N ALA A 99 -21.68 -1.22 5.67
CA ALA A 99 -21.43 -0.02 4.89
C ALA A 99 -20.80 1.07 5.78
N TRP A 100 -19.55 0.91 6.17
CA TRP A 100 -18.88 1.76 7.17
C TRP A 100 -18.87 3.25 6.82
N TRP A 101 -18.85 3.59 5.54
CA TRP A 101 -18.95 4.97 5.05
C TRP A 101 -20.27 5.69 5.43
N SER A 102 -21.28 4.95 5.86
CA SER A 102 -22.52 5.52 6.40
C SER A 102 -22.38 6.06 7.83
N PHE A 103 -21.30 5.72 8.54
CA PHE A 103 -21.00 6.21 9.87
C PHE A 103 -20.15 7.49 9.76
N PRO A 104 -20.62 8.65 10.25
CA PRO A 104 -19.90 9.92 10.11
C PRO A 104 -18.45 9.86 10.62
N GLY A 105 -18.25 9.24 11.80
CA GLY A 105 -16.91 9.10 12.38
C GLY A 105 -15.96 8.22 11.54
N PHE A 106 -16.47 7.25 10.78
CA PHE A 106 -15.64 6.47 9.86
C PHE A 106 -15.26 7.30 8.63
N SER A 107 -16.19 8.06 8.08
CA SER A 107 -15.93 8.96 6.94
C SER A 107 -14.95 10.09 7.31
N GLU A 108 -15.01 10.61 8.54
CA GLU A 108 -14.01 11.55 9.06
C GLU A 108 -12.62 10.92 9.15
N LEU A 109 -12.51 9.65 9.57
CA LEU A 109 -11.23 8.93 9.59
C LEU A 109 -10.64 8.74 8.19
N GLU A 110 -11.47 8.45 7.18
CA GLU A 110 -11.04 8.38 5.77
C GLU A 110 -10.56 9.74 5.26
N HIS A 111 -11.34 10.80 5.52
CA HIS A 111 -10.97 12.15 5.10
C HIS A 111 -9.66 12.62 5.75
N ALA A 112 -9.49 12.39 7.05
CA ALA A 112 -8.26 12.75 7.76
C ALA A 112 -7.05 11.99 7.19
N TYR A 113 -7.21 10.71 6.88
CA TYR A 113 -6.16 9.89 6.28
C TYR A 113 -5.75 10.38 4.88
N GLU A 114 -6.72 10.67 4.01
CA GLU A 114 -6.43 11.20 2.67
C GLU A 114 -5.81 12.61 2.73
N SER A 115 -6.24 13.45 3.68
CA SER A 115 -5.61 14.76 3.93
C SER A 115 -4.15 14.61 4.36
N GLU A 116 -3.86 13.77 5.36
CA GLU A 116 -2.51 13.55 5.87
C GLU A 116 -1.58 12.97 4.79
N LYS A 117 -2.07 12.03 3.97
CA LYS A 117 -1.32 11.53 2.82
C LYS A 117 -1.06 12.62 1.78
N SER A 118 -2.07 13.43 1.45
CA SER A 118 -1.91 14.52 0.49
C SER A 118 -0.87 15.54 0.97
N GLU A 119 -0.86 15.87 2.26
CA GLU A 119 0.16 16.74 2.87
C GLU A 119 1.56 16.15 2.70
N ILE A 120 1.74 14.84 2.97
CA ILE A 120 3.01 14.15 2.73
C ILE A 120 3.40 14.25 1.26
N TYR A 121 2.52 13.91 0.32
CA TYR A 121 2.82 13.99 -1.11
C TYR A 121 3.26 15.40 -1.53
N ASN A 122 2.54 16.41 -1.06
CA ASN A 122 2.85 17.82 -1.33
C ASN A 122 4.23 18.24 -0.80
N GLU A 123 4.60 17.84 0.42
CA GLU A 123 5.93 18.15 0.97
C GLU A 123 7.05 17.43 0.19
N TYR A 124 6.84 16.17 -0.19
CA TYR A 124 7.83 15.45 -1.02
C TYR A 124 7.91 15.99 -2.45
N ASP A 125 6.84 16.56 -3.00
CA ASP A 125 6.90 17.29 -4.27
C ASP A 125 7.78 18.54 -4.18
N LYS A 126 7.68 19.30 -3.09
CA LYS A 126 8.59 20.44 -2.84
C LYS A 126 10.05 19.97 -2.75
N VAL A 127 10.32 18.84 -2.09
CA VAL A 127 11.66 18.24 -2.03
C VAL A 127 12.14 17.85 -3.43
N ARG A 128 11.30 17.22 -4.25
CA ARG A 128 11.63 16.88 -5.64
C ARG A 128 11.95 18.12 -6.48
N GLU A 129 11.20 19.20 -6.32
CA GLU A 129 11.47 20.47 -7.01
C GLU A 129 12.77 21.13 -6.55
N LEU A 130 13.06 21.12 -5.24
CA LEU A 130 14.36 21.55 -4.70
C LEU A 130 15.51 20.73 -5.31
N MET A 131 15.35 19.40 -5.39
CA MET A 131 16.35 18.56 -6.03
C MET A 131 16.55 18.91 -7.50
N LYS A 132 15.48 19.22 -8.25
CA LYS A 132 15.58 19.65 -9.65
C LYS A 132 16.33 20.97 -9.78
N SER A 133 16.08 21.93 -8.88
CA SER A 133 16.68 23.26 -8.94
C SER A 133 18.18 23.27 -8.65
N ILE A 134 18.72 22.26 -7.95
CA ILE A 134 20.15 22.15 -7.61
C ILE A 134 20.88 21.24 -8.61
N PRO A 135 21.71 21.77 -9.55
CA PRO A 135 22.37 20.94 -10.57
C PRO A 135 23.44 20.01 -10.00
N GLN A 136 24.13 20.44 -8.95
CA GLN A 136 25.26 19.73 -8.35
C GLN A 136 24.79 18.73 -7.28
N THR A 137 25.01 17.43 -7.50
CA THR A 137 24.57 16.36 -6.59
C THR A 137 25.06 16.55 -5.16
N GLN A 138 26.34 16.92 -4.96
CA GLN A 138 26.87 17.11 -3.61
C GLN A 138 26.19 18.25 -2.85
N LYS A 139 25.89 19.36 -3.53
CA LYS A 139 25.12 20.46 -2.92
C LYS A 139 23.70 20.02 -2.57
N CYS A 140 23.07 19.22 -3.45
CA CYS A 140 21.75 18.66 -3.19
C CYS A 140 21.74 17.76 -1.95
N ILE A 141 22.75 16.91 -1.78
CA ILE A 141 22.90 16.05 -0.58
C ILE A 141 22.99 16.91 0.68
N VAL A 142 23.86 17.92 0.69
CA VAL A 142 24.03 18.82 1.84
C VAL A 142 22.74 19.54 2.21
N GLU A 143 21.96 20.04 1.24
CA GLU A 143 20.68 20.69 1.53
C GLU A 143 19.62 19.71 2.05
N LEU A 144 19.59 18.47 1.54
CA LEU A 144 18.67 17.44 2.04
C LEU A 144 19.05 16.98 3.46
N GLU A 145 20.33 16.86 3.78
CA GLU A 145 20.79 16.54 5.14
C GLU A 145 20.41 17.65 6.15
N LYS A 146 20.46 18.92 5.74
CA LYS A 146 19.95 20.04 6.56
C LYS A 146 18.44 19.96 6.83
N LEU A 147 17.68 19.37 5.90
CA LEU A 147 16.25 19.10 6.08
C LEU A 147 15.98 17.85 6.94
N GLY A 148 17.03 17.12 7.36
CA GLY A 148 16.93 15.95 8.23
C GLY A 148 16.92 14.61 7.52
N PHE A 149 17.17 14.57 6.20
CA PHE A 149 17.34 13.29 5.48
C PHE A 149 18.71 12.70 5.80
N ASP A 150 18.77 11.48 6.34
CA ASP A 150 20.03 10.73 6.46
C ASP A 150 20.36 10.06 5.11
N LEU A 151 21.41 10.59 4.47
CA LEU A 151 21.95 10.14 3.18
C LEU A 151 23.37 9.55 3.31
N SER A 152 23.83 9.30 4.55
CA SER A 152 25.20 8.84 4.85
C SER A 152 25.56 7.50 4.20
N ASN A 153 24.55 6.68 3.90
CA ASN A 153 24.72 5.35 3.30
C ASN A 153 24.89 5.36 1.77
N LEU A 154 24.80 6.52 1.11
CA LEU A 154 24.97 6.61 -0.34
C LEU A 154 26.42 6.29 -0.73
N LYS A 155 26.61 5.13 -1.37
CA LYS A 155 27.91 4.70 -1.88
C LYS A 155 28.14 5.22 -3.30
N PRO A 156 29.33 5.77 -3.61
CA PRO A 156 29.70 6.06 -4.98
C PRO A 156 29.61 4.80 -5.84
N GLU A 157 29.04 4.90 -7.04
CA GLU A 157 29.13 3.79 -7.99
C GLU A 157 30.59 3.58 -8.37
N VAL A 158 31.12 2.39 -8.08
CA VAL A 158 32.36 1.93 -8.70
C VAL A 158 32.00 1.53 -10.11
N THR A 159 32.39 2.33 -11.09
CA THR A 159 32.28 1.96 -12.50
C THR A 159 32.99 0.63 -12.68
N LYS A 160 32.24 -0.48 -12.85
CA LYS A 160 32.84 -1.73 -13.30
C LYS A 160 33.58 -1.40 -14.59
N ALA A 161 34.89 -1.61 -14.60
CA ALA A 161 35.72 -1.35 -15.77
C ALA A 161 35.03 -1.99 -16.98
N VAL A 162 34.70 -1.17 -17.99
CA VAL A 162 34.30 -1.68 -19.29
C VAL A 162 35.46 -2.57 -19.73
N ALA A 163 35.22 -3.87 -19.86
CA ALA A 163 36.23 -4.76 -20.41
C ALA A 163 36.54 -4.24 -21.82
N ILE A 164 37.72 -3.64 -22.00
CA ILE A 164 38.23 -3.34 -23.33
C ILE A 164 38.50 -4.70 -23.96
N ILE A 165 37.57 -5.19 -24.76
CA ILE A 165 37.83 -6.34 -25.62
C ILE A 165 38.76 -5.81 -26.71
N GLU A 166 40.04 -6.14 -26.65
CA GLU A 166 40.95 -5.95 -27.78
C GLU A 166 40.46 -6.85 -28.91
N VAL A 167 39.76 -6.25 -29.87
CA VAL A 167 39.29 -6.93 -31.07
C VAL A 167 40.39 -6.91 -32.10
N ASP A 168 40.99 -8.07 -32.36
CA ASP A 168 41.96 -8.28 -33.44
C ASP A 168 41.24 -8.19 -34.80
N LYS A 169 41.36 -7.02 -35.44
CA LYS A 169 40.74 -6.72 -36.73
C LYS A 169 41.26 -7.60 -37.88
N THR A 170 42.46 -8.18 -37.75
CA THR A 170 43.03 -9.06 -38.79
C THR A 170 42.33 -10.42 -38.80
N LYS A 171 41.99 -10.96 -37.63
CA LYS A 171 41.23 -12.22 -37.49
C LYS A 171 39.76 -12.09 -37.88
N LEU A 172 39.21 -10.87 -37.81
CA LEU A 172 37.87 -10.58 -38.31
C LEU A 172 37.81 -10.33 -39.83
N GLY A 173 38.94 -10.39 -40.54
CA GLY A 173 38.99 -10.15 -41.98
C GLY A 173 38.69 -8.69 -42.38
N LEU A 174 38.78 -7.75 -41.45
CA LEU A 174 38.43 -6.33 -41.65
C LEU A 174 39.64 -5.47 -42.06
N ALA A 175 40.83 -6.05 -42.17
CA ALA A 175 41.98 -5.39 -42.76
C ALA A 175 41.76 -5.29 -44.27
N LYS A 176 41.61 -4.05 -44.79
CA LYS A 176 41.56 -3.78 -46.23
C LYS A 176 42.79 -4.41 -46.89
N LYS A 177 42.57 -5.17 -47.97
CA LYS A 177 43.63 -5.42 -48.95
C LYS A 177 43.93 -4.07 -49.60
N GLU A 178 45.09 -3.51 -49.29
CA GLU A 178 45.68 -2.44 -50.10
C GLU A 178 46.09 -3.07 -51.44
N ASN A 179 45.63 -2.45 -52.54
CA ASN A 179 46.15 -2.72 -53.89
C ASN A 179 47.48 -1.99 -54.06
#